data_AF-A0A6B1HJL2-F1
#
_entry.id   AF-A0A6B1HJL2-F1
#
_cell.length_a   1.000
_cell.length_b   1.000
_cell.length_c   1.000
_cell.angle_alpha   90.00
_cell.angle_beta   90.00
_cell.angle_gamma   90.00
#
_symmetry.space_group_name_H-M   'P 1'
#
loop_
_entity.id
_entity.type
_entity.pdbx_description
1 polymer ?
#
loop_
_entity_poly.entity_id
_entity_poly.type
_entity_poly.pdbx_seq_one_letter_code
_entity_poly.pdbx_strand_id
1 'polypeptide(L)'
;MDAWAKEYVGEVDGRIADPAIRDAVTEQRIGDDAYQLTIRRSFEEATSSQAPSFLSSMFKLYGTEQNMRRNDLLMSILGTQGLGWAGDGFTGAERGSTRGWLRSKANSIEGGTSEIQRNIIAKRVLGLPD
;
A
#
# COMPACT_ATOMS: atom_id res chain seq x y z
N MET A 1 8.89 -3.36 -7.29
CA MET A 1 9.41 -3.63 -5.93
C MET A 1 10.54 -4.66 -6.01
N ASP A 2 10.35 -5.75 -6.76
CA ASP A 2 11.37 -6.78 -7.02
C ASP A 2 12.74 -6.23 -7.46
N ALA A 3 12.78 -5.29 -8.40
CA ALA A 3 14.04 -4.71 -8.87
C ALA A 3 14.82 -4.02 -7.75
N TRP A 4 14.15 -3.18 -6.95
CA TRP A 4 14.72 -2.53 -5.77
C TRP A 4 15.16 -3.56 -4.73
N ALA A 5 14.36 -4.59 -4.48
CA ALA A 5 14.73 -5.65 -3.55
C ALA A 5 16.00 -6.39 -4.02
N LYS A 6 16.06 -6.81 -5.27
CA LYS A 6 17.25 -7.47 -5.83
C LYS A 6 18.50 -6.58 -5.80
N GLU A 7 18.34 -5.30 -6.05
CA GLU A 7 19.43 -4.33 -6.03
C GLU A 7 19.98 -4.11 -4.61
N TYR A 8 19.12 -3.91 -3.61
CA TYR A 8 19.55 -3.49 -2.27
C TYR A 8 19.73 -4.64 -1.27
N VAL A 9 18.97 -5.73 -1.40
CA VAL A 9 19.12 -6.93 -0.54
C VAL A 9 19.72 -8.13 -1.28
N GLY A 10 20.03 -7.99 -2.57
CA GLY A 10 20.73 -8.99 -3.38
C GLY A 10 19.81 -9.97 -4.11
N GLU A 11 20.42 -10.74 -5.01
CA GLU A 11 19.75 -11.73 -5.85
C GLU A 11 20.47 -13.10 -5.79
N VAL A 12 19.68 -14.17 -5.64
CA VAL A 12 20.15 -15.56 -5.71
C VAL A 12 19.20 -16.34 -6.60
N ASP A 13 19.73 -17.01 -7.62
CA ASP A 13 18.97 -17.83 -8.59
C ASP A 13 17.76 -17.09 -9.21
N GLY A 14 17.92 -15.81 -9.54
CA GLY A 14 16.86 -15.02 -10.13
C GLY A 14 15.82 -14.47 -9.13
N ARG A 15 16.02 -14.66 -7.82
CA ARG A 15 15.09 -14.31 -6.75
C ARG A 15 15.72 -13.34 -5.75
N ILE A 16 14.90 -12.57 -5.05
CA ILE A 16 15.35 -11.75 -3.92
C ILE A 16 16.05 -12.67 -2.91
N ALA A 17 17.27 -12.28 -2.51
CA ALA A 17 18.14 -13.11 -1.68
C ALA A 17 17.61 -13.26 -0.25
N ASP A 18 17.17 -12.17 0.38
CA ASP A 18 16.56 -12.17 1.70
C ASP A 18 15.16 -12.86 1.66
N PRO A 19 14.97 -13.99 2.37
CA PRO A 19 13.68 -14.69 2.37
C PRO A 19 12.53 -13.87 2.96
N ALA A 20 12.77 -13.10 4.01
CA ALA A 20 11.72 -12.32 4.67
C ALA A 20 11.27 -11.16 3.78
N ILE A 21 12.21 -10.49 3.10
CA ILE A 21 11.86 -9.46 2.11
C ILE A 21 11.14 -10.08 0.92
N ARG A 22 11.60 -11.23 0.42
CA ARG A 22 10.94 -11.93 -0.67
C ARG A 22 9.48 -12.28 -0.36
N ASP A 23 9.23 -12.77 0.85
CA ASP A 23 7.87 -13.10 1.30
C ASP A 23 7.01 -11.84 1.41
N ALA A 24 7.54 -10.76 2.00
CA ALA A 24 6.83 -9.48 2.11
C ALA A 24 6.51 -8.86 0.74
N VAL A 25 7.44 -8.93 -0.23
CA VAL A 25 7.20 -8.50 -1.61
C VAL A 25 6.12 -9.35 -2.28
N THR A 26 6.12 -10.66 -2.02
CA THR A 26 5.11 -11.57 -2.57
C THR A 26 3.72 -11.26 -1.99
N GLU A 27 3.62 -11.06 -0.67
CA GLU A 27 2.37 -10.68 -0.01
C GLU A 27 1.84 -9.33 -0.51
N GLN A 28 2.73 -8.35 -0.68
CA GLN A 28 2.37 -7.04 -1.23
C GLN A 28 1.78 -7.18 -2.64
N ARG A 29 2.38 -8.01 -3.50
CA ARG A 29 1.89 -8.27 -4.87
C ARG A 29 0.53 -8.96 -4.87
N ILE A 30 0.36 -10.00 -4.05
CA ILE A 30 -0.93 -10.68 -3.89
C ILE A 30 -2.00 -9.67 -3.43
N GLY A 31 -1.66 -8.81 -2.48
CA GLY A 31 -2.55 -7.77 -1.98
C GLY A 31 -2.94 -6.74 -3.04
N ASP A 32 -2.02 -6.35 -3.93
CA ASP A 32 -2.29 -5.44 -5.04
C ASP A 32 -3.20 -6.11 -6.08
N ASP A 33 -2.92 -7.36 -6.45
CA ASP A 33 -3.73 -8.11 -7.42
C ASP A 33 -5.16 -8.31 -6.90
N ALA A 34 -5.31 -8.72 -5.64
CA ALA A 34 -6.61 -8.86 -4.99
C ALA A 34 -7.36 -7.52 -4.95
N TYR A 35 -6.66 -6.42 -4.70
CA TYR A 35 -7.26 -5.09 -4.68
C TYR A 35 -7.75 -4.65 -6.07
N GLN A 36 -6.96 -4.88 -7.12
CA GLN A 36 -7.35 -4.57 -8.51
C GLN A 36 -8.54 -5.41 -8.97
N LEU A 37 -8.55 -6.71 -8.65
CA LEU A 37 -9.70 -7.58 -8.92
C LEU A 37 -10.95 -7.10 -8.19
N THR A 38 -10.81 -6.63 -6.95
CA THR A 38 -11.93 -6.07 -6.18
C THR A 38 -12.45 -4.77 -6.78
N ILE A 39 -11.57 -3.87 -7.23
CA ILE A 39 -11.96 -2.64 -7.95
C ILE A 39 -12.75 -3.01 -9.21
N ARG A 40 -12.23 -3.94 -10.02
CA ARG A 40 -12.88 -4.38 -11.24
C ARG A 40 -14.28 -4.94 -10.97
N ARG A 41 -14.39 -5.87 -10.02
CA ARG A 41 -15.68 -6.44 -9.60
C ARG A 41 -16.68 -5.35 -9.19
N SER A 42 -16.24 -4.36 -8.40
CA SER A 42 -17.12 -3.27 -7.96
C SER A 42 -17.60 -2.38 -9.10
N PHE A 43 -16.77 -2.16 -10.14
CA PHE A 43 -17.23 -1.47 -11.35
C PHE A 43 -18.25 -2.30 -12.12
N GLU A 44 -18.03 -3.61 -12.26
CA GLU A 44 -18.97 -4.52 -12.93
C GLU A 44 -20.32 -4.56 -12.19
N GLU A 45 -20.33 -4.66 -10.85
CA GLU A 45 -21.55 -4.61 -10.01
C GLU A 45 -22.29 -3.25 -10.08
N ALA A 46 -21.55 -2.15 -10.26
CA ALA A 46 -22.17 -0.83 -10.42
C ALA A 46 -22.99 -0.71 -11.71
N THR A 47 -22.67 -1.48 -12.74
CA THR A 47 -23.45 -1.49 -13.98
C THR A 47 -24.79 -2.23 -13.87
N SER A 48 -24.99 -3.04 -12.82
CA SER A 48 -26.19 -3.89 -12.63
C SER A 48 -27.19 -3.37 -11.59
N SER A 49 -27.13 -2.07 -11.21
CA SER A 49 -28.03 -1.42 -10.24
C SER A 49 -27.99 -1.98 -8.80
N GLN A 50 -27.04 -2.87 -8.48
CA GLN A 50 -26.89 -3.49 -7.15
C GLN A 50 -25.65 -3.00 -6.38
N ALA A 51 -24.96 -1.96 -6.85
CA ALA A 51 -23.75 -1.49 -6.18
C ALA A 51 -24.03 -1.08 -4.71
N PRO A 52 -23.33 -1.67 -3.73
CA PRO A 52 -23.40 -1.23 -2.34
C PRO A 52 -22.89 0.20 -2.21
N SER A 53 -23.68 1.07 -1.57
CA SER A 53 -23.46 2.53 -1.54
C SER A 53 -22.22 3.00 -0.76
N PHE A 54 -21.54 2.12 -0.03
CA PHE A 54 -20.42 2.47 0.85
C PHE A 54 -19.09 1.75 0.52
N LEU A 55 -18.97 1.16 -0.67
CA LEU A 55 -17.72 0.53 -1.13
C LEU A 55 -16.55 1.53 -1.22
N SER A 56 -16.83 2.81 -1.50
CA SER A 56 -15.81 3.87 -1.57
C SER A 56 -15.02 4.01 -0.27
N SER A 57 -15.66 3.85 0.89
CA SER A 57 -15.01 3.88 2.21
C SER A 57 -14.07 2.71 2.42
N MET A 58 -14.48 1.51 1.99
CA MET A 58 -13.61 0.32 2.01
C MET A 58 -12.39 0.52 1.11
N PHE A 59 -12.59 0.98 -0.13
CA PHE A 59 -11.50 1.26 -1.06
C PHE A 59 -10.54 2.33 -0.52
N LYS A 60 -11.07 3.42 0.05
CA LYS A 60 -10.24 4.46 0.66
C LYS A 60 -9.39 3.89 1.79
N LEU A 61 -9.99 3.11 2.70
CA LEU A 61 -9.29 2.51 3.83
C LEU A 61 -8.20 1.55 3.36
N TYR A 62 -8.58 0.53 2.59
CA TYR A 62 -7.63 -0.51 2.16
C TYR A 62 -6.52 0.07 1.28
N GLY A 63 -6.86 0.90 0.28
CA GLY A 63 -5.86 1.50 -0.61
C GLY A 63 -4.86 2.37 0.14
N THR A 64 -5.31 3.07 1.19
CA THR A 64 -4.43 3.85 2.08
C THR A 64 -3.47 2.97 2.86
N GLU A 65 -3.97 1.92 3.50
CA GLU A 65 -3.15 0.99 4.28
C GLU A 65 -2.17 0.20 3.41
N GLN A 66 -2.61 -0.19 2.21
CA GLN A 66 -1.77 -0.85 1.22
C GLN A 66 -0.64 0.08 0.77
N ASN A 67 -0.93 1.36 0.48
CA ASN A 67 0.09 2.33 0.10
C ASN A 67 1.11 2.56 1.22
N MET A 68 0.67 2.69 2.48
CA MET A 68 1.58 2.84 3.62
C MET A 68 2.48 1.60 3.78
N ARG A 69 1.89 0.39 3.77
CA ARG A 69 2.64 -0.88 3.85
C ARG A 69 3.66 -1.02 2.73
N ARG A 70 3.30 -0.65 1.49
CA ARG A 70 4.21 -0.63 0.35
C ARG A 70 5.40 0.30 0.58
N ASN A 71 5.17 1.50 1.12
CA ASN A 71 6.26 2.44 1.40
C ASN A 71 7.12 1.96 2.58
N ASP A 72 6.52 1.38 3.63
CA ASP A 72 7.25 0.80 4.76
C ASP A 72 8.18 -0.35 4.29
N LEU A 73 7.67 -1.24 3.43
CA LEU A 73 8.47 -2.31 2.82
C LEU A 73 9.61 -1.75 1.96
N LEU A 74 9.36 -0.68 1.20
CA LEU A 74 10.42 -0.01 0.44
C LEU A 74 11.51 0.54 1.36
N MET A 75 11.17 1.10 2.52
CA MET A 75 12.16 1.55 3.51
C MET A 75 12.98 0.37 4.06
N SER A 76 12.34 -0.76 4.34
CA SER A 76 13.05 -1.98 4.77
C SER A 76 14.02 -2.50 3.71
N ILE A 77 13.62 -2.45 2.42
CA ILE A 77 14.47 -2.85 1.30
C ILE A 77 15.70 -1.93 1.18
N LEU A 78 15.51 -0.61 1.30
CA LEU A 78 16.58 0.37 1.12
C LEU A 78 17.58 0.43 2.28
N GLY A 79 17.19 -0.05 3.47
CA GLY A 79 17.98 0.09 4.68
C GLY A 79 18.30 1.56 4.97
N THR A 80 19.57 1.86 5.25
CA THR A 80 20.02 3.23 5.55
C THR A 80 19.81 4.21 4.40
N GLN A 81 19.80 3.73 3.15
CA GLN A 81 19.54 4.58 1.98
C GLN A 81 18.10 5.09 1.93
N GLY A 82 17.17 4.43 2.63
CA GLY A 82 15.78 4.87 2.80
C GLY A 82 15.63 6.10 3.72
N LEU A 83 16.71 6.56 4.35
CA LEU A 83 16.70 7.75 5.20
C LEU A 83 17.20 9.01 4.47
N GLY A 84 17.52 8.89 3.18
CA GLY A 84 18.04 9.99 2.37
C GLY A 84 17.03 11.11 2.18
N TRP A 85 17.34 12.32 2.63
CA TRP A 85 16.50 13.51 2.42
C TRP A 85 17.11 14.50 1.41
N ALA A 86 18.43 14.69 1.51
CA ALA A 86 19.22 15.62 0.71
C ALA A 86 20.70 15.17 0.70
N GLY A 87 21.53 15.84 -0.12
CA GLY A 87 22.96 15.57 -0.23
C GLY A 87 23.31 14.52 -1.29
N ASP A 88 24.60 14.47 -1.63
CA ASP A 88 25.14 13.68 -2.74
C ASP A 88 25.34 12.20 -2.41
N GLY A 89 25.22 11.82 -1.13
CA GLY A 89 25.29 10.42 -0.68
C GLY A 89 24.03 9.59 -1.00
N PHE A 90 23.00 10.22 -1.56
CA PHE A 90 21.76 9.56 -1.96
C PHE A 90 21.45 9.86 -3.42
N THR A 91 20.90 8.89 -4.13
CA THR A 91 20.33 9.08 -5.46
C THR A 91 19.04 9.88 -5.39
N GLY A 92 18.61 10.42 -6.54
CA GLY A 92 17.31 11.08 -6.63
C GLY A 92 16.13 10.15 -6.29
N ALA A 93 16.25 8.87 -6.65
CA ALA A 93 15.22 7.88 -6.44
C ALA A 93 15.11 7.46 -4.95
N GLU A 94 16.24 7.33 -4.25
CA GLU A 94 16.27 7.11 -2.80
C GLU A 94 15.59 8.26 -2.05
N ARG A 95 15.96 9.52 -2.37
CA ARG A 95 15.30 10.70 -1.78
C ARG A 95 13.81 10.77 -2.08
N GLY A 96 13.42 10.40 -3.29
CA GLY A 96 12.01 10.29 -3.70
C GLY A 96 11.25 9.27 -2.86
N SER A 97 11.89 8.13 -2.57
CA SER A 97 11.31 7.05 -1.76
C SER A 97 11.07 7.50 -0.31
N THR A 98 12.03 8.19 0.31
CA THR A 98 11.87 8.76 1.66
C THR A 98 10.71 9.76 1.72
N ARG A 99 10.60 10.65 0.72
CA ARG A 99 9.51 11.62 0.63
C ARG A 99 8.16 10.95 0.43
N GLY A 100 8.10 9.94 -0.44
CA GLY A 100 6.91 9.11 -0.66
C GLY A 100 6.45 8.41 0.61
N TRP A 101 7.39 7.86 1.37
CA TRP A 101 7.11 7.21 2.65
C TRP A 101 6.49 8.18 3.67
N LEU A 102 7.10 9.34 3.90
CA LEU A 102 6.54 10.35 4.81
C LEU A 102 5.17 10.86 4.34
N ARG A 103 5.01 11.11 3.03
CA ARG A 103 3.74 11.54 2.45
C ARG A 103 2.64 10.48 2.58
N SER A 104 3.00 9.20 2.52
CA SER A 104 2.02 8.09 2.62
C SER A 104 1.27 8.11 3.94
N LYS A 105 1.87 8.60 5.04
CA LYS A 105 1.23 8.65 6.35
C LYS A 105 0.04 9.62 6.37
N ALA A 106 0.10 10.71 5.60
CA ALA A 106 -1.00 11.67 5.48
C ALA A 106 -2.26 11.05 4.84
N ASN A 107 -2.13 10.01 4.01
CA ASN A 107 -3.27 9.32 3.38
C ASN A 107 -4.24 8.73 4.43
N SER A 108 -3.73 8.35 5.60
CA SER A 108 -4.53 7.83 6.71
C SER A 108 -5.45 8.87 7.35
N ILE A 109 -5.25 10.16 7.04
CA ILE A 109 -5.96 11.30 7.63
C ILE A 109 -6.79 12.04 6.56
N GLU A 110 -6.16 12.38 5.44
CA GLU A 110 -6.81 13.18 4.39
C GLU A 110 -7.99 12.43 3.74
N GLY A 111 -9.03 13.18 3.36
CA GLY A 111 -10.25 12.58 2.80
C GLY A 111 -11.04 11.72 3.79
N GLY A 112 -10.85 11.95 5.09
CA GLY A 112 -11.51 11.23 6.19
C GLY A 112 -10.59 10.16 6.78
N THR A 113 -10.39 10.19 8.10
CA THR A 113 -9.40 9.33 8.76
C THR A 113 -9.74 7.85 8.65
N SER A 114 -8.74 6.99 8.86
CA SER A 114 -8.93 5.54 8.83
C SER A 114 -9.94 5.06 9.87
N GLU A 115 -10.04 5.72 11.02
CA GLU A 115 -11.05 5.48 12.06
C GLU A 115 -12.45 5.83 11.58
N ILE A 116 -12.61 6.97 10.89
CA ILE A 116 -13.89 7.36 10.31
C ILE A 116 -14.32 6.37 9.23
N GLN A 117 -13.41 5.92 8.36
CA GLN A 117 -13.74 4.90 7.36
C GLN A 117 -14.16 3.57 8.00
N ARG A 118 -13.45 3.12 9.05
CA ARG A 118 -13.85 1.93 9.81
C ARG A 118 -15.23 2.07 10.43
N ASN A 119 -15.56 3.23 10.98
CA ASN A 119 -16.90 3.51 11.52
C ASN A 119 -17.98 3.46 10.43
N ILE A 120 -17.72 4.03 9.26
CA ILE A 120 -18.66 3.94 8.12
C ILE A 120 -18.87 2.48 7.72
N ILE A 121 -17.80 1.70 7.61
CA ILE A 121 -17.89 0.27 7.26
C ILE A 121 -18.71 -0.48 8.34
N ALA A 122 -18.39 -0.30 9.61
CA ALA A 122 -19.10 -0.94 10.72
C ALA A 122 -20.61 -0.64 10.68
N LYS A 123 -20.99 0.64 10.57
CA LYS A 123 -22.38 1.07 10.72
C LYS A 123 -23.19 0.92 9.43
N ARG A 124 -22.57 1.22 8.29
CA ARG A 124 -23.28 1.33 7.00
C ARG A 124 -23.13 0.11 6.11
N VAL A 125 -22.07 -0.66 6.27
CA VAL A 125 -21.87 -1.92 5.52
C VAL A 125 -22.28 -3.11 6.37
N LEU A 126 -21.84 -3.17 7.63
CA LEU A 126 -22.13 -4.31 8.52
C LEU A 126 -23.41 -4.13 9.35
N GLY A 127 -24.00 -2.94 9.38
CA GLY A 127 -25.25 -2.67 10.12
C GLY A 127 -25.09 -2.70 11.64
N LEU A 128 -23.88 -2.46 12.16
CA LEU A 128 -23.63 -2.45 13.61
C LEU A 128 -24.24 -1.20 14.27
N PRO A 129 -24.70 -1.31 15.54
CA PRO A 129 -25.25 -0.20 16.29
C PRO A 129 -24.20 0.86 16.65
N ASP A 130 -24.68 2.05 17.06
CA ASP A 130 -23.86 3.19 17.51
C ASP A 130 -23.23 2.98 18.89
#